data_AF-A0AAN6NT56-F1
#
_entry.id   AF-A0AAN6NT56-F1
#
_cell.length_a   1.000
_cell.length_b   1.000
_cell.length_c   1.000
_cell.angle_alpha   90.00
_cell.angle_beta   90.00
_cell.angle_gamma   90.00
#
_symmetry.space_group_name_H-M   'P 1'
#
loop_
_entity.id
_entity.type
_entity.pdbx_description
1 polymer ?
#
loop_
_entity_poly.entity_id
_entity_poly.type
_entity_poly.pdbx_seq_one_letter_code
_entity_poly.pdbx_strand_id
1 'polypeptide(L)'
;FYAPAGSGTAPSSPAKPASDSIRSTQRGVHLSQVNEDNGDTDIDIIAIHSLDTKSPDTWIWKDQRNPNGVNWLAEPELLPKEVGKARIFTLDWPADLFQPLDLVPKHDGEIVTLLINSINREFLAKNKTRDRPILFIASCLGRIILMRALTTAADHECTTSCYCLRKVIRGIIFLATPFRGTSFQEVAHWVDPGLTAWALIRDRKVSKLFDSIKGSTFDLEALVRKFTRVY
;
A
#
# COMPACT_ATOMS: atom_id res chain seq x y z
N PHE A 1 39.41 -47.38 -51.48
CA PHE A 1 38.91 -48.25 -50.40
C PHE A 1 37.75 -47.54 -49.70
N TYR A 2 36.72 -48.32 -49.37
CA TYR A 2 35.36 -47.92 -49.04
C TYR A 2 35.14 -47.98 -47.51
N ALA A 3 34.48 -46.95 -46.95
CA ALA A 3 33.69 -46.89 -45.69
C ALA A 3 34.37 -47.13 -44.30
N PRO A 4 33.73 -46.76 -43.15
CA PRO A 4 32.54 -45.91 -42.95
C PRO A 4 32.74 -44.75 -41.93
N ALA A 5 31.72 -43.89 -41.90
CA ALA A 5 31.52 -42.76 -41.00
C ALA A 5 31.41 -43.17 -39.52
N GLY A 6 32.23 -42.53 -38.68
CA GLY A 6 32.04 -42.50 -37.22
C GLY A 6 31.04 -41.42 -36.83
N SER A 7 29.99 -41.81 -36.13
CA SER A 7 28.99 -40.94 -35.51
C SER A 7 29.63 -40.04 -34.45
N GLY A 8 29.88 -38.78 -34.79
CA GLY A 8 30.21 -37.74 -33.81
C GLY A 8 28.95 -37.34 -33.04
N THR A 9 28.94 -37.62 -31.74
CA THR A 9 27.96 -37.09 -30.80
C THR A 9 28.09 -35.57 -30.73
N ALA A 10 26.98 -34.86 -30.97
CA ALA A 10 26.91 -33.41 -30.81
C ALA A 10 27.20 -33.02 -29.34
N PRO A 11 27.91 -31.91 -29.07
CA PRO A 11 28.05 -31.42 -27.71
C PRO A 11 26.67 -31.01 -27.18
N SER A 12 26.29 -31.57 -26.04
CA SER A 12 25.11 -31.18 -25.28
C SER A 12 25.15 -29.68 -25.00
N SER A 13 24.11 -28.97 -25.42
CA SER A 13 23.92 -27.57 -25.05
C SER A 13 23.90 -27.45 -23.53
N PRO A 14 24.53 -26.42 -22.93
CA PRO A 14 24.43 -26.21 -21.50
C PRO A 14 22.95 -25.98 -21.16
N ALA A 15 22.45 -26.77 -20.22
CA ALA A 15 21.11 -26.62 -19.68
C ALA A 15 20.93 -25.17 -19.25
N LYS A 16 19.96 -24.47 -19.87
CA LYS A 16 19.49 -23.19 -19.36
C LYS A 16 19.14 -23.40 -17.88
N PRO A 17 19.68 -22.60 -16.95
CA PRO A 17 19.19 -22.66 -15.58
C PRO A 17 17.68 -22.44 -15.64
N ALA A 18 16.96 -23.36 -14.99
CA ALA A 18 15.52 -23.29 -14.83
C ALA A 18 15.19 -21.85 -14.44
N SER A 19 14.43 -21.17 -15.28
CA SER A 19 13.88 -19.86 -14.96
C SER A 19 13.17 -20.04 -13.63
N ASP A 20 13.79 -19.53 -12.57
CA ASP A 20 13.18 -19.44 -11.26
C ASP A 20 11.80 -18.88 -11.48
N SER A 21 10.82 -19.72 -11.15
CA SER A 21 9.43 -19.36 -11.11
C SER A 21 9.35 -17.98 -10.46
N ILE A 22 9.05 -16.95 -11.24
CA ILE A 22 8.48 -15.73 -10.73
C ILE A 22 7.16 -16.19 -10.14
N ARG A 23 7.22 -16.62 -8.87
CA ARG A 23 6.05 -16.78 -8.02
C ARG A 23 5.29 -15.50 -8.25
N SER A 24 4.12 -15.62 -8.86
CA SER A 24 3.10 -14.60 -8.79
C SER A 24 2.80 -14.45 -7.30
N THR A 25 3.59 -13.63 -6.61
CA THR A 25 3.33 -13.25 -5.23
C THR A 25 1.97 -12.61 -5.29
N GLN A 26 1.02 -13.23 -4.58
CA GLN A 26 -0.32 -12.69 -4.44
C GLN A 26 -0.17 -11.24 -3.96
N ARG A 27 -0.35 -10.27 -4.86
CA ARG A 27 -0.42 -8.84 -4.56
C ARG A 27 -1.73 -8.58 -3.82
N GLY A 28 -1.76 -9.01 -2.56
CA GLY A 28 -2.86 -8.84 -1.63
C GLY A 28 -2.64 -7.63 -0.74
N VAL A 29 -3.60 -7.38 0.15
CA VAL A 29 -3.42 -6.46 1.27
C VAL A 29 -2.78 -7.25 2.41
N HIS A 30 -1.66 -6.76 2.94
CA HIS A 30 -0.93 -7.40 4.03
C HIS A 30 -0.82 -6.46 5.22
N LEU A 31 -1.06 -6.97 6.43
CA LEU A 31 -0.89 -6.20 7.65
C LEU A 31 0.26 -6.83 8.46
N SER A 32 1.25 -6.02 8.82
CA SER A 32 2.42 -6.46 9.58
C SER A 32 2.56 -5.59 10.81
N GLN A 33 2.66 -6.18 12.01
CA GLN A 33 3.08 -5.44 13.18
C GLN A 33 4.60 -5.19 13.12
N VAL A 34 5.04 -3.97 13.46
CA VAL A 34 6.44 -3.56 13.31
C VAL A 34 7.15 -3.22 14.62
N ASN A 35 6.41 -3.11 15.72
CA ASN A 35 6.98 -2.96 17.07
C ASN A 35 6.66 -4.18 17.94
N GLU A 36 7.43 -4.35 19.01
CA GLU A 36 7.21 -5.42 19.98
C GLU A 36 5.84 -5.30 20.66
N ASP A 37 5.11 -6.41 20.79
CA ASP A 37 3.86 -6.49 21.56
C ASP A 37 4.15 -7.12 22.92
N ASN A 38 3.92 -6.37 23.99
CA ASN A 38 3.97 -6.90 25.36
C ASN A 38 2.57 -7.35 25.85
N GLY A 39 1.55 -7.31 24.98
CA GLY A 39 0.19 -7.78 25.26
C GLY A 39 -0.71 -6.78 26.00
N ASP A 40 -0.14 -5.69 26.52
CA ASP A 40 -0.86 -4.63 27.23
C ASP A 40 -0.79 -3.33 26.41
N THR A 41 -1.65 -3.25 25.39
CA THR A 41 -1.67 -2.17 24.40
C THR A 41 -3.01 -1.43 24.38
N ASP A 42 -2.94 -0.10 24.35
CA ASP A 42 -4.08 0.82 24.48
C ASP A 42 -4.61 1.30 23.13
N ILE A 43 -3.78 1.31 22.08
CA ILE A 43 -4.13 1.84 20.76
C ILE A 43 -3.49 1.01 19.64
N ASP A 44 -4.21 0.88 18.54
CA ASP A 44 -3.67 0.35 17.29
C ASP A 44 -3.36 1.50 16.33
N ILE A 45 -2.11 1.60 15.89
CA ILE A 45 -1.66 2.56 14.88
C ILE A 45 -1.46 1.84 13.57
N ILE A 46 -2.09 2.30 12.50
CA ILE A 46 -2.04 1.65 11.18
C ILE A 46 -1.45 2.62 10.17
N ALA A 47 -0.24 2.32 9.71
CA ALA A 47 0.51 3.09 8.74
C ALA A 47 0.29 2.55 7.31
N ILE A 48 -0.15 3.41 6.39
CA ILE A 48 -0.48 3.08 5.01
C ILE A 48 0.46 3.82 4.07
N HIS A 49 1.18 3.06 3.24
CA HIS A 49 2.15 3.61 2.30
C HIS A 49 1.50 4.23 1.05
N SER A 50 2.30 4.97 0.29
CA SER A 50 1.89 5.63 -0.95
C SER A 50 1.95 4.69 -2.16
N LEU A 51 1.44 5.17 -3.29
CA LEU A 51 1.63 4.57 -4.60
C LEU A 51 3.13 4.41 -4.95
N ASP A 52 3.47 3.30 -5.60
CA ASP A 52 4.81 2.83 -5.96
C ASP A 52 5.82 2.70 -4.80
N THR A 53 5.32 2.69 -3.56
CA THR A 53 6.10 2.46 -2.37
C THR A 53 5.57 1.24 -1.63
N LYS A 54 6.29 0.76 -0.62
CA LYS A 54 5.90 -0.36 0.23
C LYS A 54 6.59 -0.25 1.58
N SER A 55 6.15 -1.05 2.54
CA SER A 55 6.89 -1.23 3.79
C SER A 55 8.05 -2.21 3.60
N PRO A 56 9.17 -2.06 4.33
CA PRO A 56 9.45 -0.99 5.30
C PRO A 56 9.91 0.33 4.65
N ASP A 57 10.29 0.33 3.37
CA ASP A 57 11.00 1.42 2.70
C ASP A 57 10.37 2.81 2.86
N THR A 58 9.04 2.88 2.83
CA THR A 58 8.26 4.14 3.01
C THR A 58 8.53 4.83 4.34
N TRP A 59 8.89 4.05 5.36
CA TRP A 59 9.00 4.48 6.75
C TRP A 59 10.46 4.59 7.21
N ILE A 60 11.41 4.38 6.31
CA ILE A 60 12.83 4.51 6.61
C ILE A 60 13.28 5.94 6.30
N TRP A 61 13.68 6.68 7.33
CA TRP A 61 14.39 7.94 7.16
C TRP A 61 15.87 7.68 6.93
N LYS A 62 16.45 8.28 5.89
CA LYS A 62 17.88 8.20 5.56
C LYS A 62 18.44 9.61 5.44
N ASP A 63 19.65 9.81 5.93
CA ASP A 63 20.43 11.01 5.66
C ASP A 63 21.89 10.65 5.35
N GLN A 64 22.71 11.66 5.06
CA GLN A 64 24.13 11.44 4.74
C GLN A 64 24.91 10.80 5.89
N ARG A 65 24.45 10.97 7.14
CA ARG A 65 25.10 10.47 8.35
C ARG A 65 24.60 9.07 8.73
N ASN A 66 23.42 8.69 8.27
CA ASN A 66 22.79 7.39 8.47
C ASN A 66 22.35 6.79 7.12
N PRO A 67 23.30 6.24 6.34
CA PRO A 67 23.01 5.65 5.04
C PRO A 67 22.15 4.38 5.12
N ASN A 68 22.23 3.65 6.23
CA ASN A 68 21.39 2.47 6.50
C ASN A 68 19.93 2.88 6.74
N GLY A 69 19.72 4.07 7.29
CA GLY A 69 18.43 4.63 7.64
C GLY A 69 17.85 4.05 8.92
N VAL A 70 16.76 4.65 9.37
CA VAL A 70 16.02 4.26 10.57
C VAL A 70 14.54 4.15 10.24
N ASN A 71 13.93 3.00 10.55
CA ASN A 71 12.49 2.85 10.44
C ASN A 71 11.82 3.49 11.65
N TRP A 72 11.29 4.71 11.49
CA TRP A 72 10.77 5.48 12.61
C TRP A 72 9.47 4.92 13.21
N LEU A 73 8.78 4.00 12.53
CA LEU A 73 7.64 3.27 13.09
C LEU A 73 8.05 2.12 14.02
N ALA A 74 9.23 1.54 13.81
CA ALA A 74 9.68 0.32 14.49
C ALA A 74 10.80 0.59 15.51
N GLU A 75 11.61 1.61 15.28
CA GLU A 75 12.75 1.95 16.14
C GLU A 75 12.27 2.33 17.55
N PRO A 76 12.71 1.61 18.62
CA PRO A 76 12.21 1.81 19.98
C PRO A 76 12.27 3.26 20.47
N GLU A 77 13.32 4.01 20.12
CA GLU A 77 13.54 5.39 20.58
C GLU A 77 12.80 6.46 19.74
N LEU A 78 11.99 6.06 18.76
CA LEU A 78 11.21 6.96 17.90
C LEU A 78 9.71 6.85 18.19
N LEU A 79 8.86 6.54 17.20
CA LEU A 79 7.41 6.51 17.39
C LEU A 79 6.98 5.62 18.58
N PRO A 80 7.48 4.37 18.73
CA PRO A 80 7.13 3.51 19.86
C PRO A 80 7.28 4.18 21.23
N LYS A 81 8.36 4.94 21.45
CA LYS A 81 8.59 5.68 22.71
C LYS A 81 7.56 6.78 22.94
N GLU A 82 7.20 7.52 21.90
CA GLU A 82 6.28 8.65 21.99
C GLU A 82 4.83 8.21 22.23
N VAL A 83 4.41 7.08 21.64
CA VAL A 83 3.02 6.59 21.73
C VAL A 83 2.80 5.61 22.89
N GLY A 84 3.88 5.15 23.54
CA GLY A 84 3.82 4.23 24.67
C GLY A 84 3.23 2.87 24.30
N LYS A 85 2.15 2.47 24.98
CA LYS A 85 1.48 1.17 24.82
C LYS A 85 0.65 1.10 23.52
N ALA A 86 1.32 1.02 22.38
CA ALA A 86 0.68 0.90 21.08
C ALA A 86 1.10 -0.37 20.35
N ARG A 87 0.20 -0.93 19.52
CA ARG A 87 0.61 -1.81 18.43
C ARG A 87 0.68 -0.98 17.16
N ILE A 88 1.82 -1.02 16.50
CA ILE A 88 2.08 -0.26 15.28
C ILE A 88 2.13 -1.26 14.13
N PHE A 89 1.25 -1.05 13.16
CA PHE A 89 1.13 -1.88 11.99
C PHE A 89 1.47 -1.10 10.73
N THR A 90 2.07 -1.78 9.76
CA THR A 90 2.06 -1.35 8.37
C THR A 90 1.00 -2.13 7.61
N LEU A 91 0.17 -1.43 6.85
CA LEU A 91 -0.84 -1.99 5.97
C LEU A 91 -0.38 -1.81 4.52
N ASP A 92 0.26 -2.84 3.99
CA ASP A 92 0.67 -2.89 2.60
C ASP A 92 -0.50 -3.23 1.70
N TRP A 93 -0.58 -2.55 0.56
CA TRP A 93 -1.64 -2.74 -0.43
C TRP A 93 -1.06 -2.77 -1.84
N PRO A 94 -1.79 -3.30 -2.85
CA PRO A 94 -1.32 -3.39 -4.23
C PRO A 94 -1.16 -2.01 -4.89
N ALA A 95 -0.11 -1.28 -4.52
CA ALA A 95 0.12 0.10 -4.88
C ALA A 95 1.10 0.27 -6.05
N ASP A 96 1.43 -0.81 -6.77
CA ASP A 96 2.35 -0.73 -7.89
C ASP A 96 1.83 0.25 -8.95
N LEU A 97 2.64 1.27 -9.23
CA LEU A 97 2.34 2.24 -10.27
C LEU A 97 2.57 1.65 -11.66
N PHE A 98 3.48 0.69 -11.76
CA PHE A 98 3.84 0.03 -13.01
C PHE A 98 3.47 -1.46 -12.99
N GLN A 99 2.62 -1.86 -13.92
CA GLN A 99 2.20 -3.25 -14.07
C GLN A 99 2.80 -3.86 -15.36
N PRO A 100 3.22 -5.14 -15.32
CA PRO A 100 3.54 -5.91 -16.51
C PRO A 100 2.38 -5.86 -17.52
N LEU A 101 2.70 -5.85 -18.82
CA LEU A 101 1.69 -5.68 -19.87
C LEU A 101 0.59 -6.75 -19.86
N ASP A 102 0.92 -7.95 -19.39
CA ASP A 102 0.02 -9.13 -19.41
C ASP A 102 -0.79 -9.28 -18.11
N LEU A 103 -0.60 -8.39 -17.13
CA LEU A 103 -1.29 -8.46 -15.85
C LEU A 103 -2.66 -7.80 -15.94
N VAL A 104 -3.71 -8.52 -15.52
CA VAL A 104 -5.04 -7.95 -15.31
C VAL A 104 -4.97 -7.01 -14.10
N PRO A 105 -5.16 -5.69 -14.27
CA PRO A 105 -5.14 -4.76 -13.15
C PRO A 105 -6.31 -5.05 -12.22
N LYS A 106 -6.07 -5.13 -10.91
CA LYS A 106 -7.16 -5.07 -9.94
C LYS A 106 -7.83 -3.71 -10.03
N HIS A 107 -9.17 -3.70 -10.02
CA HIS A 107 -9.94 -2.47 -9.96
C HIS A 107 -9.89 -1.87 -8.56
N ASP A 108 -10.02 -0.54 -8.43
CA ASP A 108 -9.89 0.14 -7.14
C ASP A 108 -10.92 -0.33 -6.13
N GLY A 109 -12.14 -0.67 -6.58
CA GLY A 109 -13.18 -1.24 -5.73
C GLY A 109 -12.78 -2.56 -5.09
N GLU A 110 -12.02 -3.40 -5.81
CA GLU A 110 -11.49 -4.65 -5.26
C GLU A 110 -10.42 -4.37 -4.21
N ILE A 111 -9.51 -3.43 -4.47
CA ILE A 111 -8.46 -3.03 -3.53
C ILE A 111 -9.08 -2.45 -2.25
N VAL A 112 -10.06 -1.56 -2.41
CA VAL A 112 -10.84 -0.98 -1.29
C VAL A 112 -11.50 -2.08 -0.47
N THR A 113 -12.17 -3.03 -1.12
CA THR A 113 -12.83 -4.15 -0.44
C THR A 113 -11.83 -5.01 0.33
N LEU A 114 -10.67 -5.31 -0.26
CA LEU A 114 -9.60 -6.04 0.41
C LEU A 114 -9.04 -5.28 1.62
N LEU A 115 -8.90 -3.95 1.51
CA LEU A 115 -8.43 -3.10 2.61
C LEU A 115 -9.40 -3.12 3.79
N ILE A 116 -10.70 -2.88 3.52
CA ILE A 116 -11.76 -2.93 4.53
C ILE A 116 -11.80 -4.30 5.21
N ASN A 117 -11.75 -5.38 4.43
CA ASN A 117 -11.79 -6.74 4.96
C ASN A 117 -10.56 -7.07 5.82
N SER A 118 -9.37 -6.61 5.45
CA SER A 118 -8.17 -6.79 6.28
C SER A 118 -8.28 -6.05 7.61
N ILE A 119 -8.72 -4.79 7.59
CA ILE A 119 -8.90 -3.99 8.81
C ILE A 119 -9.99 -4.62 9.71
N ASN A 120 -11.13 -5.00 9.15
CA ASN A 120 -12.21 -5.64 9.90
C ASN A 120 -11.79 -6.97 10.52
N ARG A 121 -11.06 -7.81 9.77
CA ARG A 121 -10.61 -9.11 10.22
C ARG A 121 -9.64 -8.99 11.40
N GLU A 122 -8.70 -8.06 11.33
CA GLU A 122 -7.69 -7.92 12.39
C GLU A 122 -8.25 -7.21 13.63
N PHE A 123 -8.94 -6.08 13.43
CA PHE A 123 -9.20 -5.15 14.52
C PHE A 123 -10.61 -5.27 15.10
N LEU A 124 -11.56 -5.84 14.36
CA LEU A 124 -12.98 -5.86 14.74
C LEU A 124 -13.59 -7.26 14.87
N ALA A 125 -12.84 -8.32 14.57
CA ALA A 125 -13.30 -9.69 14.77
C ALA A 125 -13.60 -9.98 16.25
N LYS A 126 -14.65 -10.76 16.49
CA LYS A 126 -15.47 -10.75 17.72
C LYS A 126 -14.79 -11.05 19.07
N ASN A 127 -13.50 -11.41 19.12
CA ASN A 127 -12.90 -12.02 20.31
C ASN A 127 -11.59 -11.40 20.84
N LYS A 128 -11.10 -10.25 20.33
CA LYS A 128 -9.80 -9.72 20.82
C LYS A 128 -9.76 -8.26 21.26
N THR A 129 -10.46 -7.32 20.62
CA THR A 129 -10.12 -5.89 20.77
C THR A 129 -11.27 -4.91 20.46
N ARG A 130 -12.53 -5.26 20.75
CA ARG A 130 -13.71 -4.53 20.24
C ARG A 130 -13.78 -3.03 20.56
N ASP A 131 -13.03 -2.55 21.55
CA ASP A 131 -13.04 -1.14 21.95
C ASP A 131 -11.67 -0.45 21.83
N ARG A 132 -10.66 -1.12 21.25
CA ARG A 132 -9.35 -0.51 21.13
C ARG A 132 -9.39 0.62 20.07
N PRO A 133 -8.98 1.85 20.42
CA PRO A 133 -8.91 2.94 19.47
C PRO A 133 -7.94 2.64 18.32
N ILE A 134 -8.27 3.14 17.13
CA ILE A 134 -7.45 3.06 15.94
C ILE A 134 -7.02 4.47 15.52
N LEU A 135 -5.72 4.64 15.26
CA LEU A 135 -5.13 5.83 14.64
C LEU A 135 -4.53 5.43 13.28
N PHE A 136 -4.93 6.11 12.21
CA PHE A 136 -4.30 5.91 10.90
C PHE A 136 -3.19 6.92 10.66
N ILE A 137 -2.11 6.48 9.99
CA ILE A 137 -1.10 7.34 9.39
C ILE A 137 -1.05 6.98 7.90
N ALA A 138 -1.37 7.90 7.00
CA ALA A 138 -1.34 7.63 5.57
C ALA A 138 -0.44 8.61 4.82
N SER A 139 0.48 8.08 4.03
CA SER A 139 1.47 8.87 3.29
C SER A 139 1.02 9.20 1.87
N CYS A 140 1.19 10.47 1.46
CA CYS A 140 1.01 10.95 0.09
C CYS A 140 -0.29 10.43 -0.56
N LEU A 141 -0.23 9.60 -1.61
CA LEU A 141 -1.41 9.07 -2.30
C LEU A 141 -2.12 7.93 -1.54
N GLY A 142 -1.47 7.33 -0.54
CA GLY A 142 -2.06 6.36 0.37
C GLY A 142 -3.27 6.90 1.13
N ARG A 143 -3.38 8.23 1.29
CA ARG A 143 -4.56 8.87 1.86
C ARG A 143 -5.82 8.63 1.03
N ILE A 144 -5.70 8.58 -0.30
CA ILE A 144 -6.85 8.49 -1.21
C ILE A 144 -7.47 7.11 -1.08
N ILE A 145 -6.65 6.05 -1.05
CA ILE A 145 -7.16 4.69 -0.87
C ILE A 145 -7.77 4.52 0.53
N LEU A 146 -7.20 5.12 1.57
CA LEU A 146 -7.78 5.13 2.92
C LEU A 146 -9.14 5.85 2.95
N MET A 147 -9.24 7.06 2.38
CA MET A 147 -10.49 7.82 2.32
C MET A 147 -11.57 7.05 1.55
N ARG A 148 -11.22 6.44 0.41
CA ARG A 148 -12.15 5.59 -0.35
C ARG A 148 -12.62 4.41 0.49
N ALA A 149 -11.71 3.70 1.15
CA ALA A 149 -12.08 2.57 2.01
C ALA A 149 -12.99 2.96 3.18
N LEU A 150 -12.68 4.05 3.87
CA LEU A 150 -13.49 4.50 5.00
C LEU A 150 -14.85 5.05 4.57
N THR A 151 -14.92 5.78 3.46
CA THR A 151 -16.21 6.27 2.92
C THR A 151 -17.07 5.16 2.34
N THR A 152 -16.48 4.18 1.66
CA THR A 152 -17.19 2.97 1.20
C THR A 152 -17.69 2.15 2.39
N ALA A 153 -16.87 1.93 3.41
CA ALA A 153 -17.30 1.26 4.63
C ALA A 153 -18.46 1.99 5.30
N ALA A 154 -18.40 3.33 5.35
CA ALA A 154 -19.46 4.16 5.92
C ALA A 154 -20.77 4.12 5.12
N ASP A 155 -20.75 3.93 3.79
CA ASP A 155 -21.99 3.77 3.02
C ASP A 155 -22.67 2.43 3.25
N HIS A 156 -21.89 1.39 3.56
CA HIS A 156 -22.36 0.03 3.79
C HIS A 156 -22.86 -0.19 5.24
N GLU A 157 -23.48 0.82 5.87
CA GLU A 157 -24.00 0.80 7.27
C GLU A 157 -24.89 -0.41 7.60
N CYS A 158 -25.35 -1.17 6.60
CA CYS A 158 -26.14 -2.38 6.76
C CYS A 158 -25.37 -3.61 7.27
N THR A 159 -24.04 -3.55 7.45
CA THR A 159 -23.24 -4.64 8.04
C THR A 159 -22.67 -4.26 9.40
N THR A 160 -22.86 -5.12 10.42
CA THR A 160 -22.42 -4.89 11.81
C THR A 160 -20.95 -4.51 11.95
N SER A 161 -20.08 -4.91 11.02
CA SER A 161 -18.64 -4.60 11.01
C SER A 161 -18.32 -3.13 10.70
N CYS A 162 -19.08 -2.47 9.82
CA CYS A 162 -18.74 -1.13 9.34
C CYS A 162 -19.07 -0.04 10.38
N TYR A 163 -20.19 -0.18 11.09
CA TYR A 163 -20.54 0.65 12.24
C TYR A 163 -19.49 0.57 13.36
N CYS A 164 -18.81 -0.57 13.49
CA CYS A 164 -17.72 -0.73 14.45
C CYS A 164 -16.46 0.06 14.07
N LEU A 165 -16.09 0.15 12.78
CA LEU A 165 -14.89 0.90 12.34
C LEU A 165 -14.95 2.37 12.76
N ARG A 166 -16.06 3.04 12.48
CA ARG A 166 -16.20 4.47 12.79
C ARG A 166 -16.13 4.76 14.28
N LYS A 167 -16.55 3.83 15.14
CA LYS A 167 -16.50 3.98 16.61
C LYS A 167 -15.10 3.85 17.18
N VAL A 168 -14.27 3.00 16.58
CA VAL A 168 -12.92 2.75 17.08
C VAL A 168 -11.90 3.75 16.52
N ILE A 169 -12.12 4.30 15.34
CA ILE A 169 -11.21 5.29 14.76
C ILE A 169 -11.23 6.59 15.59
N ARG A 170 -10.08 6.97 16.15
CA ARG A 170 -9.92 8.19 16.97
C ARG A 170 -9.11 9.27 16.30
N GLY A 171 -8.38 8.94 15.24
CA GLY A 171 -7.62 9.92 14.50
C GLY A 171 -7.11 9.39 13.17
N ILE A 172 -6.83 10.32 12.26
CA ILE A 172 -6.23 10.05 10.97
C ILE A 172 -5.20 11.15 10.71
N ILE A 173 -3.95 10.76 10.49
CA ILE A 173 -2.82 11.63 10.19
C ILE A 173 -2.44 11.43 8.73
N PHE A 174 -2.39 12.52 7.97
CA PHE A 174 -1.92 12.49 6.58
C PHE A 174 -0.53 13.13 6.48
N LEU A 175 0.41 12.40 5.88
CA LEU A 175 1.79 12.86 5.67
C LEU A 175 1.99 13.33 4.22
N ALA A 176 2.88 14.31 4.03
CA ALA A 176 3.29 14.84 2.73
C ALA A 176 2.13 15.35 1.83
N THR A 177 1.17 16.08 2.41
CA THR A 177 -0.07 16.49 1.72
C THR A 177 -0.14 17.98 1.40
N PRO A 178 -0.32 18.40 0.14
CA PRO A 178 -1.19 19.54 -0.13
C PRO A 178 -2.64 19.05 0.08
N PHE A 179 -3.24 19.47 1.19
CA PHE A 179 -4.60 19.11 1.63
C PHE A 179 -5.70 19.93 0.93
N ARG A 180 -5.30 20.96 0.16
CA ARG A 180 -6.19 21.81 -0.62
C ARG A 180 -6.03 21.47 -2.09
N GLY A 181 -7.13 21.50 -2.84
CA GLY A 181 -7.13 21.43 -4.31
C GLY A 181 -6.41 22.60 -5.00
N THR A 182 -5.38 23.19 -4.39
CA THR A 182 -4.33 23.95 -5.08
C THR A 182 -3.63 22.96 -6.00
N SER A 183 -4.24 22.85 -7.18
CA SER A 183 -3.73 22.34 -8.44
C SER A 183 -3.08 20.94 -8.34
N PHE A 184 -3.93 19.93 -8.15
CA PHE A 184 -3.62 18.60 -8.72
C PHE A 184 -3.30 18.71 -10.21
N GLN A 185 -3.72 19.78 -10.91
CA GLN A 185 -3.20 20.21 -12.21
C GLN A 185 -1.70 20.56 -12.19
N GLU A 186 -1.18 21.39 -11.27
CA GLU A 186 0.27 21.69 -11.21
C GLU A 186 1.09 20.46 -10.81
N VAL A 187 0.56 19.62 -9.93
CA VAL A 187 1.19 18.32 -9.63
C VAL A 187 1.12 17.40 -10.84
N ALA A 188 -0.02 17.29 -11.54
CA ALA A 188 -0.17 16.48 -12.75
C ALA A 188 0.73 16.96 -13.91
N HIS A 189 0.98 18.27 -14.04
CA HIS A 189 1.88 18.83 -15.05
C HIS A 189 3.34 18.36 -14.89
N TRP A 190 3.79 18.02 -13.67
CA TRP A 190 5.10 17.40 -13.42
C TRP A 190 5.03 15.87 -13.38
N VAL A 191 3.93 15.32 -12.89
CA VAL A 191 3.79 13.89 -12.62
C VAL A 191 3.48 13.10 -13.90
N ASP A 192 2.71 13.62 -14.85
CA ASP A 192 2.41 12.89 -16.10
C ASP A 192 3.60 12.74 -17.05
N PRO A 193 4.39 13.79 -17.36
CA PRO A 193 5.54 13.66 -18.25
C PRO A 193 6.66 12.83 -17.60
N GLY A 194 6.87 13.02 -16.29
CA GLY A 194 7.84 12.25 -15.51
C GLY A 194 7.47 10.76 -15.45
N LEU A 195 6.21 10.43 -15.14
CA LEU A 195 5.77 9.04 -15.09
C LEU A 195 5.78 8.35 -16.45
N THR A 196 5.43 9.06 -17.50
CA THR A 196 5.48 8.51 -18.87
C THR A 196 6.92 8.24 -19.30
N ALA A 197 7.85 9.14 -19.00
CA ALA A 197 9.28 8.92 -19.24
C ALA A 197 9.83 7.73 -18.42
N TRP A 198 9.42 7.59 -17.15
CA TRP A 198 9.81 6.48 -16.29
C TRP A 198 9.19 5.14 -16.71
N ALA A 199 7.97 5.16 -17.24
CA ALA A 199 7.30 4.00 -17.83
C ALA A 199 8.06 3.46 -19.06
N LEU A 200 8.49 4.36 -19.94
CA LEU A 200 9.26 4.04 -21.15
C LEU A 200 10.65 3.47 -20.80
N ILE A 201 11.32 4.01 -19.79
CA ILE A 201 12.62 3.48 -19.31
C ILE A 201 12.47 2.06 -18.75
N ARG A 202 11.31 1.72 -18.18
CA ARG A 202 11.08 0.43 -17.51
C ARG A 202 10.33 -0.62 -18.34
N ASP A 203 9.95 -0.31 -19.59
CA ASP A 203 9.11 -1.15 -20.46
C ASP A 203 7.84 -1.67 -19.75
N ARG A 204 7.12 -0.76 -19.06
CA ARG A 204 5.91 -1.09 -18.29
C ARG A 204 4.77 -0.13 -18.56
N LYS A 205 3.54 -0.58 -18.30
CA LYS A 205 2.35 0.27 -18.34
C LYS A 205 2.07 0.89 -16.98
N VAL A 206 1.64 2.14 -16.98
CA VAL A 206 1.06 2.80 -15.79
C VAL A 206 -0.24 2.08 -15.40
N SER A 207 -0.44 1.86 -14.11
CA SER A 207 -1.58 1.09 -13.60
C SER A 207 -2.88 1.90 -13.65
N LYS A 208 -4.01 1.22 -13.88
CA LYS A 208 -5.36 1.84 -13.83
C LYS A 208 -5.67 2.49 -12.47
N LEU A 209 -4.98 2.04 -11.43
CA LEU A 209 -5.02 2.63 -10.09
C LEU A 209 -4.54 4.08 -10.10
N PHE A 210 -3.50 4.39 -10.88
CA PHE A 210 -3.04 5.76 -11.04
C PHE A 210 -4.11 6.63 -11.70
N ASP A 211 -4.72 6.18 -12.80
CA ASP A 211 -5.78 6.91 -13.50
C ASP A 211 -6.99 7.17 -12.60
N SER A 212 -7.33 6.20 -11.75
CA SER A 212 -8.41 6.33 -10.78
C SER A 212 -8.07 7.28 -9.63
N ILE A 213 -6.85 7.21 -9.09
CA ILE A 213 -6.36 8.16 -8.09
C ILE A 213 -6.29 9.58 -8.68
N LYS A 214 -5.97 9.67 -9.97
CA LYS A 214 -5.95 10.87 -10.79
C LYS A 214 -7.34 11.30 -11.28
N GLY A 215 -8.42 10.69 -10.77
CA GLY A 215 -9.79 11.08 -11.08
C GLY A 215 -9.94 12.61 -11.09
N SER A 216 -10.87 13.12 -11.90
CA SER A 216 -11.07 14.56 -12.05
C SER A 216 -11.02 15.28 -10.70
N THR A 217 -10.50 16.50 -10.65
CA THR A 217 -10.44 17.31 -9.41
C THR A 217 -11.77 17.29 -8.65
N PHE A 218 -12.89 17.22 -9.38
CA PHE A 218 -14.23 17.04 -8.86
C PHE A 218 -14.46 15.73 -8.08
N ASP A 219 -13.97 14.57 -8.56
CA ASP A 219 -14.09 13.27 -7.88
C ASP A 219 -13.30 13.26 -6.55
N LEU A 220 -12.10 13.83 -6.56
CA LEU A 220 -11.28 13.95 -5.35
C LEU A 220 -11.90 14.92 -4.35
N GLU A 221 -12.42 16.08 -4.79
CA GLU A 221 -13.14 17.00 -3.92
C GLU A 221 -14.40 16.38 -3.32
N ALA A 222 -15.16 15.63 -4.11
CA ALA A 222 -16.35 14.93 -3.63
C ALA A 222 -15.97 13.87 -2.58
N LEU A 223 -14.90 13.10 -2.82
CA LEU A 223 -14.36 12.15 -1.85
C LEU A 223 -13.94 12.82 -0.54
N VAL A 224 -13.19 13.93 -0.61
CA VAL A 224 -12.75 14.69 0.58
C VAL A 224 -13.96 15.23 1.34
N ARG A 225 -14.91 15.88 0.66
CA ARG A 225 -16.14 16.41 1.29
C ARG A 225 -16.93 15.30 1.98
N LYS A 226 -17.06 14.15 1.33
CA LYS A 226 -17.75 12.99 1.89
C LYS A 226 -17.02 12.44 3.12
N PHE A 227 -15.71 12.28 3.03
CA PHE A 227 -14.87 11.81 4.11
C PHE A 227 -14.97 12.72 5.35
N THR A 228 -14.80 14.03 5.18
CA THR A 228 -14.90 15.02 6.26
C THR A 228 -16.30 15.12 6.88
N ARG A 229 -17.35 14.73 6.15
CA ARG A 229 -18.70 14.65 6.72
C ARG A 229 -18.85 13.45 7.68
N VAL A 230 -18.06 12.41 7.48
CA VAL A 230 -18.15 11.15 8.24
C VAL A 230 -17.14 11.11 9.40
N TYR A 231 -15.93 11.64 9.20
CA TYR A 231 -14.80 11.61 10.14
C TYR A 231 -14.26 13.02 10.37
#